data_AF-A0A7L2B252-F1
#
_entry.id   AF-A0A7L2B252-F1
#
_cell.length_a   1.000
_cell.length_b   1.000
_cell.length_c   1.000
_cell.angle_alpha   90.00
_cell.angle_beta   90.00
_cell.angle_gamma   90.00
#
_symmetry.space_group_name_H-M   'P 1'
#
loop_
_entity.id
_entity.type
_entity.pdbx_description
1 polymer ?
#
loop_
_entity_poly.entity_id
_entity_poly.type
_entity_poly.pdbx_seq_one_letter_code
_entity_poly.pdbx_strand_id
1 'polypeptide(L)'
;QLKAARLKFDFQAESPKELTLQKGDIVYIHKEVDRNWLEGEHHGRVGIFPSNYVEILPPTEVPKPIKAPTIQVLEYGEALALYNFRGELPVELSFRK
;
A
#
# COMPACT_ATOMS: atom_id res chain seq x y z
N GLN A 1 9.59 10.74 -10.14
CA GLN A 1 9.29 9.30 -10.11
C GLN A 1 9.44 8.82 -8.68
N LEU A 2 8.52 7.99 -8.20
CA LEU A 2 8.62 7.36 -6.88
C LEU A 2 9.74 6.34 -6.90
N LYS A 3 10.58 6.32 -5.86
CA LYS A 3 11.66 5.35 -5.73
C LYS A 3 11.13 4.11 -5.02
N ALA A 4 11.26 2.94 -5.62
CA ALA A 4 10.98 1.70 -4.94
C ALA A 4 12.16 1.33 -4.02
N ALA A 5 11.87 0.77 -2.86
CA ALA A 5 12.87 0.23 -1.96
C ALA A 5 12.39 -1.10 -1.37
N ARG A 6 13.33 -2.00 -1.09
CA ARG A 6 13.07 -3.30 -0.49
C ARG A 6 13.52 -3.31 0.97
N LEU A 7 12.72 -3.86 1.87
CA LEU A 7 13.15 -4.06 3.25
C LEU A 7 14.23 -5.15 3.36
N LYS A 8 15.30 -4.82 4.07
CA LYS A 8 16.38 -5.74 4.44
C LYS A 8 16.09 -6.48 5.74
N PHE A 9 15.28 -5.88 6.62
CA PHE A 9 14.93 -6.38 7.96
C PHE A 9 13.45 -6.15 8.23
N ASP A 10 12.89 -6.93 9.16
CA ASP A 10 11.56 -6.67 9.69
C ASP A 10 11.57 -5.39 10.52
N PHE A 11 10.49 -4.61 10.44
CA PHE A 11 10.30 -3.39 11.19
C PHE A 11 8.88 -3.36 11.76
N GLN A 12 8.77 -3.32 13.09
CA GLN A 12 7.50 -3.24 13.79
C GLN A 12 7.22 -1.78 14.15
N ALA A 13 6.08 -1.25 13.72
CA ALA A 13 5.68 0.11 14.09
C ALA A 13 5.47 0.22 15.61
N GLU A 14 6.07 1.24 16.21
CA GLU A 14 5.89 1.62 17.62
C GLU A 14 4.92 2.81 17.76
N SER A 15 4.67 3.54 16.66
CA SER A 15 3.73 4.65 16.63
C SER A 15 2.76 4.57 15.43
N PRO A 16 1.58 5.22 15.50
CA PRO A 16 0.63 5.25 14.39
C PRO A 16 1.15 5.92 13.10
N LYS A 17 2.28 6.63 13.19
CA LYS A 17 2.93 7.27 12.04
C LYS A 17 3.83 6.30 11.28
N GLU A 18 4.21 5.20 11.91
CA GLU A 18 5.14 4.21 11.37
C GLU A 18 4.40 3.09 10.64
N LEU A 19 5.10 2.48 9.68
CA LEU A 19 4.60 1.30 8.97
C LEU A 19 5.21 0.03 9.57
N THR A 20 4.37 -0.95 9.89
CA THR A 20 4.84 -2.32 10.11
C THR A 20 5.17 -2.96 8.77
N LEU A 21 6.40 -3.43 8.63
CA LEU A 21 6.99 -3.91 7.37
C LEU A 21 7.77 -5.20 7.62
N GLN A 22 7.75 -6.12 6.67
CA GLN A 22 8.52 -7.36 6.73
C GLN A 22 9.70 -7.31 5.76
N LYS A 23 10.78 -8.04 6.10
CA LYS A 23 11.91 -8.26 5.21
C LYS A 23 11.42 -8.78 3.86
N GLY A 24 11.88 -8.12 2.81
CA GLY A 24 11.52 -8.42 1.43
C GLY A 24 10.31 -7.67 0.90
N ASP A 25 9.53 -6.96 1.73
CA ASP A 25 8.43 -6.15 1.20
C ASP A 25 8.99 -4.97 0.38
N ILE A 26 8.17 -4.47 -0.53
CA ILE A 26 8.50 -3.34 -1.41
C ILE A 26 7.69 -2.13 -0.97
N VAL A 27 8.39 -1.03 -0.71
CA VAL A 27 7.80 0.26 -0.34
C VAL A 27 8.12 1.31 -1.38
N TYR A 28 7.20 2.24 -1.59
CA TYR A 28 7.39 3.38 -2.49
C TYR A 28 7.72 4.61 -1.67
N ILE A 29 8.93 5.13 -1.82
CA ILE A 29 9.40 6.29 -1.06
C ILE A 29 8.83 7.56 -1.69
N HIS A 30 8.15 8.34 -0.86
CA HIS A 30 7.58 9.64 -1.21
C HIS A 30 8.59 10.76 -0.94
N LYS A 31 9.11 10.81 0.30
CA LYS A 31 10.09 11.82 0.71
C LYS A 31 11.00 11.31 1.83
N GLU A 32 12.14 11.95 1.98
CA GLU A 32 12.98 11.83 3.17
C GLU A 32 12.42 12.77 4.25
N VAL A 33 12.13 12.24 5.44
CA VAL A 33 11.68 13.05 6.58
C VAL A 33 12.88 13.67 7.27
N ASP A 34 13.92 12.84 7.49
CA ASP A 34 15.24 13.23 7.97
C ASP A 34 16.29 12.17 7.59
N ARG A 35 17.52 12.30 8.11
CA ARG A 35 18.64 11.39 7.80
C ARG A 35 18.36 9.92 8.18
N ASN A 36 17.50 9.69 9.15
CA ASN A 36 17.19 8.39 9.73
C ASN A 36 15.84 7.84 9.23
N TRP A 37 14.94 8.68 8.74
CA TRP A 37 13.56 8.32 8.43
C TRP A 37 13.14 8.68 7.00
N LEU A 38 12.52 7.71 6.34
CA LEU A 38 11.86 7.86 5.04
C LEU A 38 10.35 7.75 5.22
N GLU A 39 9.61 8.57 4.48
CA GLU A 39 8.17 8.43 4.32
C GLU A 39 7.89 7.68 3.02
N GLY A 40 7.01 6.69 3.08
CA GLY A 40 6.59 5.95 1.91
C GLY A 40 5.28 5.23 2.09
N GLU A 41 4.91 4.48 1.06
CA GLU A 41 3.67 3.73 0.98
C GLU A 41 3.93 2.23 0.90
N HIS A 42 3.14 1.46 1.65
CA HIS A 42 3.08 0.00 1.59
C HIS A 42 1.61 -0.45 1.62
N HIS A 43 1.16 -1.18 0.60
CA HIS A 43 -0.23 -1.66 0.49
C HIS A 43 -1.30 -0.56 0.73
N GLY A 44 -1.11 0.64 0.17
CA GLY A 44 -2.04 1.75 0.33
C GLY A 44 -1.98 2.46 1.69
N ARG A 45 -1.07 2.05 2.60
CA ARG A 45 -0.82 2.74 3.87
C ARG A 45 0.43 3.59 3.77
N VAL A 46 0.31 4.85 4.17
CA VAL A 46 1.43 5.81 4.20
C VAL A 46 1.94 5.94 5.63
N GLY A 47 3.25 5.93 5.78
CA GLY A 47 3.90 6.18 7.06
C GLY A 47 5.42 6.19 6.92
N ILE A 48 6.10 6.27 8.06
CA ILE A 48 7.56 6.40 8.13
C ILE A 48 8.23 5.08 8.51
N PHE A 49 9.45 4.88 8.03
CA PHE A 49 10.30 3.74 8.37
C PHE A 49 11.79 4.13 8.30
N PRO A 50 12.69 3.40 8.98
CA PRO A 50 14.10 3.76 9.04
C PRO A 50 14.80 3.64 7.67
N SER A 51 15.58 4.64 7.29
CA SER A 51 16.34 4.66 6.02
C SER A 51 17.33 3.49 5.93
N ASN A 52 17.96 3.11 7.04
CA ASN A 52 18.93 2.01 7.09
C ASN A 52 18.29 0.62 6.95
N TYR A 53 16.97 0.50 7.03
CA TYR A 53 16.25 -0.76 6.94
C TYR A 53 15.88 -1.11 5.50
N VAL A 54 16.05 -0.17 4.58
CA VAL A 54 15.69 -0.35 3.18
C VAL A 54 16.91 -0.37 2.26
N GLU A 55 16.71 -0.92 1.07
CA GLU A 55 17.63 -0.88 -0.06
C GLU A 55 16.88 -0.28 -1.25
N ILE A 56 17.36 0.84 -1.80
CA ILE A 56 16.73 1.49 -2.95
C ILE A 56 16.92 0.61 -4.19
N LEU A 57 15.84 0.28 -4.88
CA LEU A 57 15.88 -0.52 -6.09
C LEU A 57 16.16 0.36 -7.31
N PRO A 58 16.95 -0.12 -8.29
CA PRO A 58 17.15 0.58 -9.54
C PRO A 58 15.84 0.63 -10.35
N PRO A 59 15.59 1.70 -11.12
CA PRO A 59 14.35 1.89 -11.88
C PRO A 59 14.07 0.83 -12.97
N THR A 60 15.03 -0.05 -13.26
CA THR A 60 14.92 -1.16 -14.22
C THR A 60 14.47 -2.49 -13.60
N GLU A 61 14.46 -2.61 -12.28
CA GLU A 61 13.89 -3.76 -11.60
C GLU A 61 12.40 -3.50 -11.36
N VAL A 62 11.55 -3.99 -12.27
CA VAL A 62 10.13 -4.21 -11.96
C VAL A 62 10.08 -4.98 -10.63
N PRO A 63 9.53 -4.41 -9.55
CA PRO A 63 9.50 -5.09 -8.27
C PRO A 63 8.64 -6.33 -8.44
N LYS A 64 9.28 -7.49 -8.55
CA LYS A 64 8.58 -8.77 -8.54
C LYS A 64 8.12 -8.97 -7.10
N PRO A 65 6.81 -9.06 -6.82
CA PRO A 65 6.35 -9.34 -5.47
C PRO A 65 6.97 -10.67 -5.02
N ILE A 66 7.83 -10.62 -3.99
CA ILE A 66 8.55 -11.83 -3.49
C ILE A 66 7.60 -12.75 -2.71
N LYS A 67 6.38 -12.29 -2.41
CA LYS A 67 5.28 -13.13 -1.94
C LYS A 67 4.14 -12.96 -2.93
N ALA A 68 3.64 -14.07 -3.48
CA ALA A 68 2.27 -14.07 -3.99
C ALA A 68 1.40 -13.49 -2.87
N PRO A 69 0.49 -12.55 -3.14
CA PRO A 69 -0.36 -11.99 -2.11
C PRO A 69 -1.02 -13.17 -1.38
N THR A 70 -0.62 -13.39 -0.12
CA THR A 70 -1.24 -14.38 0.76
C THR A 70 -2.64 -13.86 1.03
N ILE A 71 -3.58 -14.11 0.11
CA ILE A 71 -5.01 -13.86 0.20
C ILE A 71 -5.32 -12.69 1.15
N GLN A 72 -5.06 -11.45 0.72
CA GLN A 72 -5.80 -10.34 1.29
C GLN A 72 -7.18 -10.47 0.68
N VAL A 73 -8.10 -11.06 1.45
CA VAL A 73 -9.45 -11.39 1.03
C VAL A 73 -10.01 -10.20 0.27
N LEU A 74 -10.32 -10.43 -1.01
CA LEU A 74 -11.26 -9.67 -1.81
C LEU A 74 -12.65 -9.80 -1.18
N GLU A 75 -12.81 -9.45 0.10
CA GLU A 75 -14.09 -9.45 0.79
C GLU A 75 -14.79 -8.16 0.42
N TYR A 76 -15.18 -8.06 -0.85
CA TYR A 76 -16.20 -7.11 -1.23
C TYR A 76 -17.43 -7.49 -0.43
N GLY A 77 -17.84 -6.62 0.49
CA GLY A 77 -19.06 -6.83 1.26
C GLY A 77 -20.23 -7.06 0.31
N GLU A 78 -21.05 -8.07 0.60
CA GLU A 78 -22.27 -8.31 -0.15
C GLU A 78 -23.31 -7.28 0.27
N ALA A 79 -23.85 -6.53 -0.69
CA ALA A 79 -24.96 -5.62 -0.46
C ALA A 79 -26.08 -5.94 -1.47
N LEU A 80 -27.31 -6.03 -0.96
CA LEU A 80 -28.50 -6.18 -1.78
C LEU A 80 -29.21 -4.83 -1.90
N ALA A 81 -29.62 -4.50 -3.13
CA ALA A 81 -30.46 -3.35 -3.36
C ALA A 81 -31.85 -3.60 -2.76
N LEU A 82 -32.24 -2.82 -1.75
CA LEU A 82 -33.57 -2.91 -1.16
C LEU A 82 -34.65 -2.32 -2.08
N TYR A 83 -34.25 -1.46 -3.01
CA TYR A 83 -35.12 -0.77 -3.96
C TYR A 83 -34.45 -0.67 -5.34
N ASN A 84 -35.27 -0.45 -6.36
CA ASN A 84 -34.77 -0.12 -7.69
C ASN A 84 -34.22 1.31 -7.69
N PHE A 85 -33.04 1.50 -8.26
CA PHE A 85 -32.41 2.80 -8.41
C PHE A 85 -31.97 3.03 -9.86
N ARG A 86 -32.29 4.20 -10.40
CA ARG A 86 -31.87 4.65 -11.73
C ARG A 86 -30.99 5.87 -11.55
N GLY A 87 -29.70 5.72 -11.85
CA GLY A 87 -28.76 6.84 -11.86
C GLY A 87 -29.12 7.83 -12.98
N GLU A 88 -29.11 9.11 -12.67
CA GLU A 88 -29.37 10.21 -13.61
C GLU A 88 -28.09 10.97 -13.94
N LEU A 89 -27.05 10.86 -13.11
CA LEU A 89 -25.74 11.46 -13.32
C LEU A 89 -24.73 10.44 -13.88
N PRO A 90 -23.69 10.89 -14.62
CA PRO A 90 -22.66 10.00 -15.17
C PRO A 90 -21.87 9.18 -14.12
N VAL A 91 -21.88 9.61 -12.86
CA VAL A 91 -21.18 8.97 -11.75
C VAL A 91 -22.06 7.95 -11.00
N GLU A 92 -23.33 7.85 -11.34
CA GLU A 92 -24.31 7.01 -10.65
C GLU A 92 -24.53 5.69 -11.38
N LEU A 93 -24.46 4.58 -10.64
CA LEU A 93 -24.80 3.25 -11.16
C LEU A 93 -26.28 2.99 -10.97
N SER A 94 -26.95 2.48 -12.01
CA SER A 94 -28.32 1.99 -11.91
C SER A 94 -28.33 0.52 -11.47
N PHE A 95 -29.20 0.16 -10.53
CA PHE A 95 -29.34 -1.21 -10.05
C PHE A 95 -30.79 -1.52 -9.70
N ARG A 96 -31.14 -2.81 -9.72
CA ARG A 96 -32.48 -3.30 -9.40
C ARG A 96 -32.42 -4.17 -8.14
N LYS A 97 -33.53 -4.18 -7.41
CA LYS A 97 -33.80 -5.18 -6.38
C LYS A 97 -33.88 -6.57 -7.01
#